data_AF-A0A1C5U7U1-F1
#
_entry.id   AF-A0A1C5U7U1-F1
#
_cell.length_a   1.000
_cell.length_b   1.000
_cell.length_c   1.000
_cell.angle_alpha   90.00
_cell.angle_beta   90.00
_cell.angle_gamma   90.00
#
_symmetry.space_group_name_H-M   'P 1'
#
loop_
_entity.id
_entity.type
_entity.pdbx_description
1 polymer ?
#
loop_
_entity_poly.entity_id
_entity_poly.type
_entity_poly.pdbx_seq_one_letter_code
_entity_poly.pdbx_strand_id
1 'polypeptide(L)'
;MEKKMTFNYFYGTEADQFSFYRIPKALFTDSYFKDLSSDAKILYGLMLDRMSLSIKNQWFDDKNRAYIYFSIEDIMELLNCGRNKAIKSMRELDDETGIGLIEKRRQGFGKVNVIYVKTFMPEKTDEKKFEEELKKFKKQTSLENEEPTEVYNSNFMKSQNQTSRSPESKLQEVYISNPNNTNLSDTEMNDNKSNHIISVDEKRFDSDNRSEDYQAYENLVKETIDYESLEVTHHDDMRQVDEIVNLIVETVMCKNDKILIASNWYPASLVKKKFLMLTYSHIEYVLHCMSGNTTKVKNIKKYLLATLFNAPSTMNGYYQAEVNHDMPGLAR
;
A
#
# COMPACT_ATOMS: atom_id res chain seq x y z
N MET A 1 -37.66 12.88 -37.79
CA MET A 1 -37.06 11.61 -37.32
C MET A 1 -35.64 11.91 -36.89
N GLU A 2 -35.41 11.96 -35.58
CA GLU A 2 -34.09 12.22 -35.02
C GLU A 2 -33.19 11.00 -35.23
N LYS A 3 -32.04 11.24 -35.86
CA LYS A 3 -30.98 10.25 -36.08
C LYS A 3 -30.38 9.92 -34.71
N LYS A 4 -30.79 8.82 -34.09
CA LYS A 4 -30.16 8.34 -32.85
C LYS A 4 -28.75 7.85 -33.18
N MET A 5 -27.76 8.60 -32.72
CA MET A 5 -26.34 8.25 -32.83
C MET A 5 -26.08 7.05 -31.90
N THR A 6 -25.52 5.96 -32.43
CA THR A 6 -25.07 4.82 -31.63
C THR A 6 -23.66 5.07 -31.12
N PHE A 7 -23.49 5.04 -29.79
CA PHE A 7 -22.20 5.14 -29.13
C PHE A 7 -21.72 3.75 -28.72
N ASN A 8 -20.42 3.49 -28.88
CA ASN A 8 -19.79 2.24 -28.48
C ASN A 8 -19.20 2.35 -27.06
N TYR A 9 -19.11 1.22 -26.37
CA TYR A 9 -18.40 1.11 -25.09
C TYR A 9 -16.88 1.04 -25.34
N PHE A 10 -16.09 1.57 -24.39
CA PHE A 10 -14.64 1.42 -24.40
C PHE A 10 -14.26 0.06 -23.83
N TYR A 11 -13.36 -0.67 -24.50
CA TYR A 11 -12.86 -1.97 -24.05
C TYR A 11 -11.33 -1.97 -23.91
N GLY A 12 -10.81 -2.53 -22.81
CA GLY A 12 -9.38 -2.82 -22.60
C GLY A 12 -8.44 -1.66 -22.95
N THR A 13 -7.59 -1.86 -23.97
CA THR A 13 -6.55 -0.92 -24.43
C THR A 13 -7.08 0.44 -24.88
N GLU A 14 -8.37 0.55 -25.21
CA GLU A 14 -9.02 1.82 -25.52
C GLU A 14 -9.18 2.69 -24.27
N ALA A 15 -9.31 2.09 -23.08
CA ALA A 15 -9.36 2.81 -21.81
C ALA A 15 -7.98 3.39 -21.43
N ASP A 16 -6.90 2.69 -21.74
CA ASP A 16 -5.53 3.16 -21.51
C ASP A 16 -5.15 4.36 -22.37
N GLN A 17 -5.80 4.55 -23.52
CA GLN A 17 -5.67 5.78 -24.32
C GLN A 17 -6.14 7.03 -23.55
N PHE A 18 -6.95 6.85 -22.51
CA PHE A 18 -7.41 7.91 -21.61
C PHE A 18 -6.62 7.98 -20.30
N SER A 19 -5.50 7.24 -20.16
CA SER A 19 -4.54 7.43 -19.08
C SER A 19 -3.63 8.60 -19.41
N PHE A 20 -3.64 9.64 -18.58
CA PHE A 20 -2.88 10.86 -18.82
C PHE A 20 -2.07 11.28 -17.60
N TYR A 21 -0.85 11.75 -17.86
CA TYR A 21 -0.08 12.48 -16.86
C TYR A 21 -0.65 13.89 -16.70
N ARG A 22 -0.99 14.24 -15.47
CA ARG A 22 -1.53 15.56 -15.12
C ARG A 22 -0.39 16.51 -14.80
N ILE A 23 -0.18 17.49 -15.66
CA ILE A 23 0.78 18.58 -15.41
C ILE A 23 -0.01 19.84 -15.02
N PRO A 24 0.25 20.43 -13.84
CA PRO A 24 -0.45 21.65 -13.43
C PRO A 24 -0.24 22.79 -14.42
N LYS A 25 -1.33 23.39 -14.90
CA LYS A 25 -1.29 24.55 -15.82
C LYS A 25 -0.52 25.73 -15.24
N ALA A 26 -0.53 25.87 -13.90
CA ALA A 26 0.21 26.90 -13.17
C ALA A 26 1.70 26.93 -13.55
N LEU A 27 2.32 25.78 -13.82
CA LEU A 27 3.73 25.70 -14.22
C LEU A 27 4.02 26.35 -15.58
N PHE A 28 3.00 26.56 -16.41
CA PHE A 28 3.11 27.20 -17.72
C PHE A 28 2.56 28.63 -17.74
N THR A 29 1.63 28.96 -16.84
CA THR A 29 0.97 30.27 -16.81
C THR A 29 1.62 31.24 -15.84
N ASP A 30 2.13 30.77 -14.71
CA ASP A 30 2.71 31.66 -13.69
C ASP A 30 4.14 32.05 -14.06
N SER A 31 4.44 33.35 -13.92
CA SER A 31 5.77 33.91 -14.10
C SER A 31 6.82 33.27 -13.18
N TYR A 32 6.43 32.79 -12.00
CA TYR A 32 7.34 32.16 -11.05
C TYR A 32 7.99 30.89 -11.62
N PHE A 33 7.26 30.13 -12.46
CA PHE A 33 7.74 28.90 -13.08
C PHE A 33 8.25 29.09 -14.52
N LYS A 34 8.45 30.34 -14.95
CA LYS A 34 8.82 30.65 -16.34
C LYS A 34 10.18 30.09 -16.73
N ASP A 35 11.13 30.12 -15.80
CA ASP A 35 12.53 29.71 -16.04
C ASP A 35 12.73 28.19 -15.96
N LEU A 36 11.71 27.43 -15.54
CA LEU A 36 11.76 25.97 -15.57
C LEU A 36 11.74 25.46 -17.01
N SER A 37 12.62 24.50 -17.29
CA SER A 37 12.58 23.77 -18.56
C SER A 37 11.27 22.99 -18.71
N SER A 38 10.87 22.74 -19.96
CA SER A 38 9.72 21.88 -20.25
C SER A 38 9.89 20.49 -19.64
N ASP A 39 11.10 19.95 -19.65
CA ASP A 39 11.40 18.65 -19.04
C ASP A 39 11.22 18.67 -17.52
N ALA A 40 11.62 19.75 -16.82
CA ALA A 40 11.39 19.89 -15.40
C ALA A 40 9.88 19.99 -15.06
N LYS A 41 9.09 20.69 -15.88
CA LYS A 41 7.63 20.78 -15.70
C LYS A 41 6.95 19.42 -15.89
N ILE A 42 7.35 18.67 -16.90
CA ILE A 42 6.87 17.30 -17.15
C ILE A 42 7.28 16.38 -16.00
N LEU A 43 8.55 16.45 -15.58
CA LEU A 43 9.09 15.68 -14.47
C LEU A 43 8.30 15.89 -13.18
N TYR A 44 7.96 17.14 -12.87
CA TYR A 44 7.13 17.44 -11.71
C TYR A 44 5.73 16.81 -11.82
N GLY A 45 5.10 16.85 -13.00
CA GLY A 45 3.81 16.16 -13.24
C GLY A 45 3.90 14.64 -13.04
N LEU A 46 4.98 14.01 -13.51
CA LEU A 46 5.26 12.59 -13.28
C LEU A 46 5.44 12.29 -11.79
N MET A 47 6.18 13.14 -11.08
CA MET A 47 6.38 13.00 -9.63
C MET A 47 5.10 13.18 -8.83
N LEU A 48 4.18 14.06 -9.25
CA LEU A 48 2.86 14.19 -8.64
C LEU A 48 2.02 12.92 -8.81
N ASP A 49 2.09 12.28 -9.98
CA ASP A 49 1.42 11.00 -10.21
C ASP A 49 1.98 9.91 -9.28
N ARG A 50 3.31 9.82 -9.16
CA ARG A 50 3.98 8.89 -8.22
C ARG A 50 3.70 9.22 -6.75
N MET A 51 3.58 10.50 -6.39
CA MET A 51 3.18 10.92 -5.05
C MET A 51 1.74 10.46 -4.75
N SER A 52 0.83 10.51 -5.73
CA SER A 52 -0.53 10.02 -5.55
C SER A 52 -0.58 8.52 -5.22
N LEU A 53 0.33 7.73 -5.80
CA LEU A 53 0.52 6.32 -5.44
C LEU A 53 1.09 6.16 -4.03
N SER A 54 2.01 7.04 -3.64
CA SER A 54 2.60 7.01 -2.29
C SER A 54 1.58 7.31 -1.21
N ILE A 55 0.63 8.23 -1.46
CA ILE A 55 -0.51 8.49 -0.58
C ILE A 55 -1.39 7.24 -0.47
N LYS A 56 -1.73 6.59 -1.59
CA LYS A 56 -2.54 5.35 -1.60
C LYS A 56 -1.85 4.23 -0.82
N ASN A 57 -0.53 4.14 -0.92
CA ASN A 57 0.28 3.13 -0.24
C ASN A 57 0.67 3.50 1.21
N GLN A 58 0.16 4.63 1.72
CA GLN A 58 0.48 5.16 3.05
C GLN A 58 1.98 5.35 3.32
N TRP A 59 2.72 5.80 2.31
CA TRP A 59 4.14 6.12 2.43
C TRP A 59 4.32 7.54 2.97
N PHE A 60 4.26 7.64 4.29
CA PHE A 60 4.40 8.90 5.03
C PHE A 60 5.59 8.85 5.98
N ASP A 61 6.19 10.01 6.21
CA ASP A 61 7.15 10.19 7.31
C ASP A 61 6.43 10.40 8.67
N ASP A 62 7.19 10.53 9.75
CA ASP A 62 6.67 10.76 11.11
C ASP A 62 5.85 12.06 11.24
N LYS A 63 5.95 12.97 10.26
CA LYS A 63 5.19 14.22 10.18
C LYS A 63 3.99 14.11 9.23
N ASN A 64 3.63 12.90 8.84
CA ASN A 64 2.55 12.60 7.91
C ASN A 64 2.73 13.24 6.51
N ARG A 65 3.98 13.39 6.05
CA ARG A 65 4.32 13.91 4.72
C ARG A 65 4.60 12.78 3.77
N ALA A 66 3.91 12.76 2.63
CA ALA A 66 4.13 11.74 1.61
C ALA A 66 5.52 11.88 0.98
N TYR A 67 6.21 10.77 0.78
CA TYR A 67 7.50 10.73 0.10
C TYR A 67 7.50 9.71 -1.04
N ILE A 68 8.38 9.93 -2.02
CA ILE A 68 8.59 9.03 -3.16
C ILE A 68 10.05 8.57 -3.20
N TYR A 69 10.28 7.37 -3.73
CA TYR A 69 11.60 6.95 -4.19
C TYR A 69 11.68 7.17 -5.70
N PHE A 70 12.63 7.98 -6.14
CA PHE A 70 12.79 8.33 -7.54
C PHE A 70 14.27 8.56 -7.87
N SER A 71 14.85 7.63 -8.61
CA SER A 71 16.26 7.64 -9.00
C SER A 71 16.50 8.46 -10.27
N ILE A 72 17.76 8.73 -10.59
CA ILE A 72 18.12 9.38 -11.86
C ILE A 72 17.81 8.44 -13.03
N GLU A 73 18.01 7.14 -12.83
CA GLU A 73 17.69 6.09 -13.79
C GLU A 73 16.19 6.06 -14.11
N ASP A 74 15.31 6.20 -13.12
CA ASP A 74 13.84 6.29 -13.34
C ASP A 74 13.47 7.52 -14.18
N ILE A 75 14.15 8.66 -13.95
CA ILE A 75 13.95 9.88 -14.74
C ILE A 75 14.38 9.68 -16.18
N MET A 76 15.53 9.01 -16.39
CA MET A 76 16.03 8.71 -17.72
C MET A 76 15.06 7.83 -18.49
N GLU A 77 14.47 6.82 -17.84
CA GLU A 77 13.48 5.93 -18.43
C GLU A 77 12.18 6.67 -18.77
N LEU A 78 11.61 7.39 -17.80
CA LEU A 78 10.32 8.06 -17.97
C LEU A 78 10.34 9.25 -18.93
N LEU A 79 11.42 10.03 -18.94
CA LEU A 79 11.59 11.16 -19.88
C LEU A 79 12.30 10.75 -21.17
N ASN A 80 12.73 9.49 -21.29
CA ASN A 80 13.58 8.99 -22.36
C ASN A 80 14.76 9.93 -22.68
N CYS A 81 15.55 10.26 -21.65
CA CYS A 81 16.59 11.27 -21.75
C CYS A 81 17.94 10.80 -21.20
N GLY A 82 19.02 11.44 -21.68
CA GLY A 82 20.37 11.16 -21.20
C GLY A 82 20.57 11.59 -19.74
N ARG A 83 21.49 10.92 -19.03
CA ARG A 83 21.78 11.13 -17.60
C ARG A 83 21.99 12.60 -17.21
N ASN A 84 22.74 13.35 -18.02
CA ASN A 84 23.01 14.76 -17.75
C ASN A 84 21.74 15.61 -17.78
N LYS A 85 20.82 15.31 -18.70
CA LYS A 85 19.54 16.00 -18.82
C LYS A 85 18.63 15.67 -17.64
N ALA A 86 18.55 14.39 -17.25
CA ALA A 86 17.83 13.95 -16.05
C ALA A 86 18.32 14.67 -14.79
N ILE A 87 19.64 14.73 -14.58
CA ILE A 87 20.26 15.44 -13.44
C ILE A 87 19.93 16.93 -13.48
N LYS A 88 19.96 17.56 -14.66
CA LYS A 88 19.64 18.98 -14.83
C LYS A 88 18.17 19.26 -14.48
N SER A 89 17.23 18.50 -15.05
CA SER A 89 15.80 18.64 -14.76
C SER A 89 15.49 18.42 -13.27
N MET A 90 16.16 17.45 -12.64
CA MET A 90 16.04 17.21 -11.20
C MET A 90 16.57 18.38 -10.34
N ARG A 91 17.69 19.01 -10.75
CA ARG A 91 18.26 20.16 -10.05
C ARG A 91 17.39 21.41 -10.16
N GLU A 92 16.76 21.64 -11.31
CA GLU A 92 15.86 22.78 -11.51
C GLU A 92 14.67 22.77 -10.53
N LEU A 93 14.20 21.57 -10.14
CA LEU A 93 13.08 21.40 -9.20
C LEU A 93 13.51 21.44 -7.72
N ASP A 94 14.79 21.18 -7.44
CA ASP A 94 15.35 21.01 -6.10
C ASP A 94 15.22 22.27 -5.24
N ASP A 95 15.19 22.12 -3.92
CA ASP A 95 15.10 23.24 -2.98
C ASP A 95 16.44 23.89 -2.67
N GLU A 96 17.54 23.15 -2.74
CA GLU A 96 18.89 23.70 -2.55
C GLU A 96 19.40 24.47 -3.77
N THR A 97 19.07 24.01 -4.99
CA THR A 97 19.70 24.50 -6.23
C THR A 97 18.72 25.09 -7.25
N GLY A 98 17.42 24.90 -7.06
CA GLY A 98 16.39 25.27 -8.01
C GLY A 98 15.23 26.03 -7.35
N ILE A 99 14.03 25.80 -7.87
CA ILE A 99 12.81 26.55 -7.48
C ILE A 99 12.15 26.04 -6.18
N GLY A 100 12.58 24.89 -5.67
CA GLY A 100 12.06 24.29 -4.44
C GLY A 100 10.70 23.60 -4.54
N LEU A 101 10.38 23.03 -5.71
CA LEU A 101 9.21 22.17 -5.86
C LEU A 101 9.42 20.75 -5.31
N ILE A 102 10.67 20.33 -5.10
CA ILE A 102 11.01 19.06 -4.45
C ILE A 102 12.08 19.27 -3.37
N GLU A 103 12.11 18.36 -2.40
CA GLU A 103 13.15 18.28 -1.37
C GLU A 103 13.71 16.87 -1.31
N LYS A 104 15.02 16.73 -1.47
CA LYS A 104 15.72 15.44 -1.37
C LYS A 104 16.30 15.27 0.03
N ARG A 105 15.95 14.16 0.70
CA ARG A 105 16.60 13.77 1.97
C ARG A 105 17.39 12.49 1.81
N ARG A 106 18.64 12.55 2.27
CA ARG A 106 19.50 11.36 2.40
C ARG A 106 19.10 10.60 3.66
N GLN A 107 18.78 9.32 3.54
CA GLN A 107 18.42 8.46 4.68
C GLN A 107 19.63 7.82 5.38
N GLY A 108 20.84 7.93 4.81
CA GLY A 108 22.05 7.29 5.35
C GLY A 108 22.08 5.76 5.16
N PHE A 109 23.19 5.11 5.54
CA PHE A 109 23.38 3.65 5.53
C PHE A 109 22.96 2.92 4.23
N GLY A 110 23.42 3.40 3.05
CA GLY A 110 23.16 2.73 1.77
C GLY A 110 21.70 2.77 1.30
N LYS A 111 20.80 3.47 2.01
CA LYS A 111 19.39 3.61 1.62
C LYS A 111 19.22 4.65 0.53
N VAL A 112 18.28 4.41 -0.38
CA VAL A 112 17.91 5.30 -1.49
C VAL A 112 17.41 6.64 -0.94
N ASN A 113 17.74 7.73 -1.61
CA ASN A 113 17.24 9.06 -1.24
C ASN A 113 15.72 9.11 -1.35
N VAL A 114 15.06 9.72 -0.37
CA VAL A 114 13.63 10.03 -0.44
C VAL A 114 13.43 11.43 -1.00
N ILE A 115 12.38 11.60 -1.79
CA ILE A 115 12.00 12.88 -2.37
C ILE A 115 10.62 13.26 -1.85
N TYR A 116 10.50 14.48 -1.32
CA TYR A 116 9.24 15.09 -0.95
C TYR A 116 8.82 16.04 -2.06
N VAL A 117 7.63 15.84 -2.61
CA VAL A 117 7.06 16.72 -3.64
C VAL A 117 6.25 17.80 -2.94
N LYS A 118 6.63 19.07 -3.12
CA LYS A 118 6.00 20.23 -2.47
C LYS A 118 4.87 20.77 -3.35
N THR A 119 3.93 21.47 -2.71
CA THR A 119 2.85 22.17 -3.42
C THR A 119 3.41 23.36 -4.21
N PHE A 120 2.82 23.64 -5.36
CA PHE A 120 3.17 24.77 -6.23
C PHE A 120 2.38 26.06 -5.90
N MET A 121 1.53 26.02 -4.87
CA MET A 121 0.80 27.18 -4.35
C MET A 121 1.64 27.82 -3.24
N PRO A 122 2.09 29.09 -3.37
CA PRO A 122 2.73 29.78 -2.27
C PRO A 122 1.73 29.92 -1.11
N GLU A 123 2.19 29.70 0.11
CA GLU A 123 1.39 29.90 1.33
C GLU A 123 0.89 31.35 1.37
N LYS A 124 -0.34 31.57 0.88
CA LYS A 124 -1.15 32.67 1.39
C LYS A 124 -1.44 32.29 2.82
N THR A 125 -0.94 33.09 3.74
CA THR A 125 -1.05 32.97 5.19
C THR A 125 -2.53 32.88 5.57
N ASP A 126 -3.08 31.68 5.59
CA ASP A 126 -4.42 31.34 6.06
C ASP A 126 -4.41 29.87 6.46
N GLU A 127 -3.65 29.56 7.51
CA GLU A 127 -3.53 28.24 8.18
C GLU A 127 -4.90 27.59 8.45
N LYS A 128 -5.97 28.40 8.52
CA LYS A 128 -7.34 27.97 8.79
C LYS A 128 -8.02 27.19 7.66
N LYS A 129 -7.70 27.43 6.39
CA LYS A 129 -8.39 26.74 5.26
C LYS A 129 -7.81 25.36 4.96
N PHE A 130 -6.51 25.18 5.20
CA PHE A 130 -5.82 23.92 4.89
C PHE A 130 -6.16 22.82 5.90
N GLU A 131 -6.28 23.17 7.19
CA GLU A 131 -6.80 22.25 8.21
C GLU A 131 -8.24 21.83 7.94
N GLU A 132 -9.08 22.73 7.42
CA GLU A 132 -10.48 22.42 7.09
C GLU A 132 -10.57 21.43 5.92
N GLU A 133 -9.74 21.55 4.88
CA GLU A 133 -9.70 20.59 3.77
C GLU A 133 -9.10 19.23 4.17
N LEU A 134 -8.04 19.20 4.98
CA LEU A 134 -7.51 17.96 5.58
C LEU A 134 -8.51 17.29 6.53
N LYS A 135 -9.27 18.07 7.31
CA LYS A 135 -10.38 17.58 8.15
C LYS A 135 -11.54 17.06 7.29
N LYS A 136 -11.82 17.65 6.13
CA LYS A 136 -12.85 17.16 5.18
C LYS A 136 -12.47 15.81 4.57
N PHE A 137 -11.18 15.61 4.25
CA PHE A 137 -10.66 14.32 3.79
C PHE A 137 -10.62 13.26 4.90
N LYS A 138 -10.35 13.63 6.16
CA LYS A 138 -10.42 12.70 7.30
C LYS A 138 -11.86 12.30 7.67
N LYS A 139 -12.82 13.23 7.60
CA LYS A 139 -14.24 12.98 7.96
C LYS A 139 -15.00 12.09 6.99
N GLN A 140 -14.50 11.85 5.76
CA GLN A 140 -15.06 10.84 4.87
C GLN A 140 -14.62 9.41 5.22
N THR A 141 -13.67 9.22 6.14
CA THR A 141 -13.08 7.90 6.41
C THR A 141 -12.99 7.54 7.90
N SER A 142 -13.60 8.31 8.80
CA SER A 142 -13.57 8.00 10.23
C SER A 142 -14.89 8.32 10.91
N LEU A 143 -15.55 7.27 11.42
CA LEU A 143 -16.55 7.34 12.48
C LEU A 143 -15.82 7.64 13.79
N GLU A 144 -16.38 8.58 14.54
CA GLU A 144 -15.86 9.17 15.78
C GLU A 144 -15.78 8.14 16.92
N ASN A 145 -14.80 8.31 17.82
CA ASN A 145 -15.01 8.33 19.28
C ASN A 145 -13.77 8.88 20.01
N GLU A 146 -14.00 10.08 20.56
CA GLU A 146 -13.53 10.78 21.78
C GLU A 146 -12.18 10.46 22.46
N GLU A 147 -11.48 11.55 22.84
CA GLU A 147 -10.33 11.60 23.76
C GLU A 147 -10.73 11.37 25.24
N PRO A 148 -9.76 11.22 26.16
CA PRO A 148 -9.30 12.42 26.89
C PRO A 148 -7.77 12.52 27.15
N THR A 149 -7.22 13.71 26.86
CA THR A 149 -6.32 14.59 27.65
C THR A 149 -5.04 14.12 28.38
N GLU A 150 -3.99 14.95 28.18
CA GLU A 150 -2.90 15.39 29.09
C GLU A 150 -1.83 14.34 29.50
N VAL A 151 -0.51 14.60 29.45
CA VAL A 151 0.25 15.63 30.16
C VAL A 151 1.60 15.95 29.44
N TYR A 152 2.00 17.21 29.63
CA TYR A 152 3.15 17.96 29.13
C TYR A 152 4.51 17.70 29.83
N ASN A 153 5.61 18.14 29.17
CA ASN A 153 6.99 18.46 29.62
C ASN A 153 8.12 17.56 29.07
N SER A 154 9.31 18.02 28.66
CA SER A 154 9.88 19.33 28.33
C SER A 154 11.38 19.12 27.97
N ASN A 155 11.81 19.63 26.82
CA ASN A 155 13.06 20.35 26.51
C ASN A 155 14.49 19.76 26.69
N PHE A 156 15.38 20.34 25.85
CA PHE A 156 16.86 20.45 25.88
C PHE A 156 17.66 19.24 25.33
N MET A 157 18.66 19.38 24.44
CA MET A 157 19.68 20.42 24.26
C MET A 157 20.25 20.43 22.82
N LYS A 158 20.78 21.58 22.42
CA LYS A 158 21.61 21.82 21.21
C LYS A 158 23.04 21.28 21.43
N SER A 159 23.72 20.90 20.34
CA SER A 159 25.18 21.06 20.27
C SER A 159 25.65 21.41 18.85
N GLN A 160 26.51 22.43 18.77
CA GLN A 160 27.15 22.97 17.58
C GLN A 160 28.40 22.17 17.14
N ASN A 161 28.61 22.24 15.83
CA ASN A 161 29.76 21.95 14.95
C ASN A 161 31.19 21.89 15.56
N GLN A 162 32.07 21.05 14.98
CA GLN A 162 33.28 21.50 14.27
C GLN A 162 33.99 20.41 13.41
N THR A 163 34.76 20.92 12.46
CA THR A 163 35.37 20.38 11.23
C THR A 163 36.69 19.61 11.44
N SER A 164 37.01 18.60 10.60
CA SER A 164 38.35 18.44 9.98
C SER A 164 38.41 17.36 8.87
N ARG A 165 39.03 17.71 7.73
CA ARG A 165 39.68 16.92 6.65
C ARG A 165 40.14 15.48 7.02
N SER A 166 40.34 14.49 6.14
CA SER A 166 40.13 14.18 4.70
C SER A 166 40.59 12.70 4.47
N PRO A 167 40.63 12.14 3.24
CA PRO A 167 39.92 10.93 2.82
C PRO A 167 40.76 9.63 2.81
N GLU A 168 40.15 8.44 2.96
CA GLU A 168 40.60 7.26 2.21
C GLU A 168 39.67 6.03 2.28
N SER A 169 39.71 5.27 1.18
CA SER A 169 39.21 3.90 0.97
C SER A 169 37.68 3.72 0.89
N LYS A 170 37.14 3.88 -0.33
CA LYS A 170 35.85 3.28 -0.71
C LYS A 170 36.10 1.80 -1.05
N LEU A 171 35.62 0.91 -0.20
CA LEU A 171 35.37 -0.48 -0.58
C LEU A 171 34.15 -0.53 -1.52
N GLN A 172 34.22 -1.46 -2.46
CA GLN A 172 33.25 -1.64 -3.53
C GLN A 172 32.01 -2.34 -2.96
N GLU A 173 31.02 -1.56 -2.57
CA GLU A 173 29.76 -2.08 -2.03
C GLU A 173 28.67 -2.17 -3.11
N VAL A 174 28.12 -3.37 -3.20
CA VAL A 174 27.16 -3.83 -4.20
C VAL A 174 25.84 -3.07 -4.05
N TYR A 175 25.41 -2.45 -5.14
CA TYR A 175 24.16 -1.72 -5.28
C TYR A 175 22.98 -2.70 -5.25
N ILE A 176 22.07 -2.57 -4.28
CA ILE A 176 20.75 -3.20 -4.32
C ILE A 176 19.71 -2.09 -4.49
N SER A 177 19.50 -1.66 -5.73
CA SER A 177 18.36 -0.84 -6.11
C SER A 177 17.18 -1.74 -6.42
N ASN A 178 16.16 -1.73 -5.57
CA ASN A 178 14.82 -2.07 -6.02
C ASN A 178 14.00 -0.77 -6.00
N PRO A 179 13.99 0.00 -7.11
CA PRO A 179 13.02 1.06 -7.27
C PRO A 179 11.61 0.44 -7.32
N ASN A 180 10.62 1.14 -6.79
CA ASN A 180 9.22 0.80 -7.01
C ASN A 180 8.86 1.14 -8.47
N ASN A 181 9.25 0.25 -9.39
CA ASN A 181 8.90 0.35 -10.78
C ASN A 181 7.50 -0.27 -10.98
N THR A 182 6.46 0.53 -10.75
CA THR A 182 5.08 0.24 -11.20
C THR A 182 4.70 1.27 -12.24
N ASN A 183 5.28 1.14 -13.44
CA ASN A 183 4.72 1.71 -14.68
C ASN A 183 3.85 0.63 -15.35
N LEU A 184 2.68 0.38 -14.79
CA LEU A 184 1.57 -0.24 -15.52
C LEU A 184 0.28 0.34 -14.93
N SER A 185 -0.42 1.14 -15.72
CA SER A 185 -1.84 1.39 -15.52
C SER A 185 -2.58 0.13 -15.93
N ASP A 186 -2.71 -0.85 -15.04
CA ASP A 186 -3.55 -2.02 -15.32
C ASP A 186 -4.96 -1.78 -14.79
N THR A 187 -5.76 -1.12 -15.62
CA THR A 187 -7.21 -1.36 -15.61
C THR A 187 -7.45 -2.50 -16.59
N GLU A 188 -7.64 -3.69 -16.02
CA GLU A 188 -8.05 -4.93 -16.71
C GLU A 188 -7.02 -5.65 -17.62
N MET A 189 -6.16 -6.46 -17.00
CA MET A 189 -6.14 -7.91 -17.26
C MET A 189 -5.30 -8.63 -16.20
N ASN A 190 -5.79 -9.79 -15.79
CA ASN A 190 -5.13 -10.71 -14.88
C ASN A 190 -3.79 -11.17 -15.47
N ASP A 191 -2.68 -10.64 -14.96
CA ASP A 191 -1.52 -11.49 -14.71
C ASP A 191 -1.56 -11.90 -13.24
N ASN A 192 -2.35 -12.95 -13.01
CA ASN A 192 -2.21 -13.83 -11.86
C ASN A 192 -0.82 -14.49 -11.97
N LYS A 193 0.25 -13.74 -11.68
CA LYS A 193 1.43 -14.35 -11.09
C LYS A 193 0.93 -14.83 -9.74
N SER A 194 0.59 -16.11 -9.67
CA SER A 194 0.27 -16.76 -8.42
C SER A 194 1.30 -16.28 -7.42
N ASN A 195 0.85 -15.62 -6.37
CA ASN A 195 1.63 -15.54 -5.15
C ASN A 195 1.66 -16.96 -4.61
N HIS A 196 2.38 -17.85 -5.29
CA HIS A 196 3.03 -18.93 -4.58
C HIS A 196 3.80 -18.21 -3.49
N ILE A 197 3.44 -18.52 -2.27
CA ILE A 197 4.36 -18.44 -1.16
C ILE A 197 5.47 -19.39 -1.59
N ILE A 198 6.42 -18.89 -2.40
CA ILE A 198 7.53 -19.70 -2.89
C ILE A 198 8.35 -19.97 -1.64
N SER A 199 8.31 -21.24 -1.24
CA SER A 199 9.32 -21.87 -0.42
C SER A 199 10.69 -21.42 -0.91
N VAL A 200 11.39 -20.69 -0.05
CA VAL A 200 12.79 -20.29 -0.20
C VAL A 200 13.61 -21.43 -0.81
N ASP A 201 14.45 -21.06 -1.78
CA ASP A 201 15.48 -21.84 -2.46
C ASP A 201 15.93 -23.11 -1.71
N GLU A 202 15.90 -24.22 -2.45
CA GLU A 202 16.23 -25.58 -2.07
C GLU A 202 17.72 -25.81 -1.74
N LYS A 203 18.44 -24.78 -1.30
CA LYS A 203 19.86 -24.88 -0.98
C LYS A 203 20.17 -24.28 0.38
N ARG A 204 20.31 -25.24 1.32
CA ARG A 204 20.89 -25.17 2.67
C ARG A 204 19.87 -24.81 3.74
N PHE A 205 19.55 -25.80 4.58
CA PHE A 205 19.22 -25.77 6.02
C PHE A 205 18.28 -26.95 6.38
N ASP A 206 18.53 -27.54 7.54
CA ASP A 206 18.17 -28.90 8.00
C ASP A 206 16.71 -29.34 7.77
N SER A 207 16.52 -30.54 7.21
CA SER A 207 15.23 -31.04 6.73
C SER A 207 14.35 -31.72 7.78
N ASP A 208 14.78 -31.83 9.04
CA ASP A 208 14.05 -32.58 10.08
C ASP A 208 13.04 -31.70 10.84
N ASN A 209 13.40 -30.47 11.22
CA ASN A 209 12.53 -29.59 12.04
C ASN A 209 11.30 -29.02 11.32
N ARG A 210 11.28 -28.99 9.99
CA ARG A 210 10.23 -28.28 9.24
C ARG A 210 8.87 -29.00 9.29
N SER A 211 8.90 -30.32 9.45
CA SER A 211 7.68 -31.13 9.58
C SER A 211 7.05 -30.99 10.96
N GLU A 212 7.87 -30.90 12.01
CA GLU A 212 7.41 -30.75 13.39
C GLU A 212 6.79 -29.37 13.63
N ASP A 213 7.43 -28.30 13.14
CA ASP A 213 6.89 -26.94 13.22
C ASP A 213 5.54 -26.82 12.51
N TYR A 214 5.41 -27.43 11.32
CA TYR A 214 4.15 -27.41 10.57
C TYR A 214 3.04 -28.10 11.34
N GLN A 215 3.30 -29.32 11.85
CA GLN A 215 2.32 -30.08 12.63
C GLN A 215 1.91 -29.33 13.90
N ALA A 216 2.85 -28.65 14.57
CA ALA A 216 2.56 -27.87 15.76
C ALA A 216 1.61 -26.70 15.46
N TYR A 217 1.86 -25.93 14.38
CA TYR A 217 0.96 -24.85 13.97
C TYR A 217 -0.37 -25.36 13.44
N GLU A 218 -0.39 -26.48 12.72
CA GLU A 218 -1.63 -27.10 12.24
C GLU A 218 -2.52 -27.50 13.41
N ASN A 219 -1.96 -28.18 14.42
CA ASN A 219 -2.68 -28.57 15.62
C ASN A 219 -3.19 -27.35 16.39
N LEU A 220 -2.35 -26.33 16.57
CA LEU A 220 -2.75 -25.07 17.23
C LEU A 220 -3.90 -24.38 16.51
N VAL A 221 -3.85 -24.30 15.18
CA VAL A 221 -4.92 -23.70 14.37
C VAL A 221 -6.20 -24.52 14.51
N LYS A 222 -6.12 -25.85 14.39
CA LYS A 222 -7.27 -26.76 14.55
C LYS A 222 -7.93 -26.63 15.93
N GLU A 223 -7.14 -26.50 16.99
CA GLU A 223 -7.66 -26.25 18.35
C GLU A 223 -8.35 -24.88 18.43
N THR A 224 -7.72 -23.82 17.92
CA THR A 224 -8.26 -22.46 18.04
C THR A 224 -9.56 -22.28 17.27
N ILE A 225 -9.70 -22.91 16.10
CA ILE A 225 -10.91 -22.81 15.28
C ILE A 225 -12.00 -23.82 15.67
N ASP A 226 -11.76 -24.67 16.67
CA ASP A 226 -12.66 -25.76 17.07
C ASP A 226 -13.02 -26.66 15.86
N TYR A 227 -11.96 -27.25 15.29
CA TYR A 227 -12.06 -28.05 14.07
C TYR A 227 -12.96 -29.27 14.22
N GLU A 228 -13.00 -29.90 15.39
CA GLU A 228 -13.91 -31.03 15.68
C GLU A 228 -15.39 -30.61 15.55
N SER A 229 -15.74 -29.42 16.03
CA SER A 229 -17.10 -28.89 15.86
C SER A 229 -17.42 -28.58 14.38
N LEU A 230 -16.44 -28.12 13.60
CA LEU A 230 -16.58 -27.93 12.15
C LEU A 230 -16.81 -29.26 11.41
N GLU A 231 -16.17 -30.35 11.82
CA GLU A 231 -16.41 -31.68 11.25
C GLU A 231 -17.85 -32.15 11.40
N VAL A 232 -18.48 -31.85 12.54
CA VAL A 232 -19.87 -32.23 12.81
C VAL A 232 -20.85 -31.33 12.05
N THR A 233 -20.62 -30.02 12.05
CA THR A 233 -21.58 -29.02 11.53
C THR A 233 -21.44 -28.77 10.03
N HIS A 234 -20.23 -28.94 9.47
CA HIS A 234 -19.89 -28.65 8.07
C HIS A 234 -19.27 -29.86 7.36
N HIS A 235 -19.72 -31.08 7.69
CA HIS A 235 -19.19 -32.34 7.13
C HIS A 235 -19.06 -32.35 5.59
N ASP A 236 -20.01 -31.77 4.87
CA ASP A 236 -20.00 -31.68 3.40
C ASP A 236 -18.95 -30.69 2.85
N ASP A 237 -18.58 -29.69 3.64
CA ASP A 237 -17.65 -28.61 3.26
C ASP A 237 -16.22 -28.82 3.79
N MET A 238 -15.94 -29.98 4.41
CA MET A 238 -14.64 -30.24 5.06
C MET A 238 -13.43 -30.06 4.14
N ARG A 239 -13.58 -30.30 2.84
CA ARG A 239 -12.52 -29.99 1.87
C ARG A 239 -12.16 -28.50 1.84
N GLN A 240 -13.15 -27.62 1.94
CA GLN A 240 -12.93 -26.18 2.01
C GLN A 240 -12.36 -25.78 3.38
N VAL A 241 -12.82 -26.41 4.46
CA VAL A 241 -12.27 -26.20 5.80
C VAL A 241 -10.79 -26.56 5.84
N ASP A 242 -10.41 -27.71 5.28
CA ASP A 242 -9.01 -28.14 5.14
C ASP A 242 -8.17 -27.13 4.35
N GLU A 243 -8.70 -26.63 3.23
CA GLU A 243 -8.04 -25.60 2.43
C GLU A 243 -7.84 -24.30 3.22
N ILE A 244 -8.83 -23.89 4.02
CA ILE A 244 -8.75 -22.72 4.90
C ILE A 244 -7.70 -22.92 6.00
N VAL A 245 -7.69 -24.08 6.67
CA VAL A 245 -6.70 -24.42 7.70
C VAL A 245 -5.28 -24.36 7.14
N ASN A 246 -5.05 -25.01 6.00
CA ASN A 246 -3.75 -24.99 5.33
C ASN A 246 -3.33 -23.56 4.98
N LEU A 247 -4.26 -22.74 4.49
CA LEU A 247 -3.99 -21.33 4.19
C LEU A 247 -3.63 -20.52 5.45
N ILE A 248 -4.29 -20.77 6.57
CA ILE A 248 -3.99 -20.13 7.86
C ILE A 248 -2.57 -20.53 8.30
N VAL A 249 -2.24 -21.82 8.29
CA VAL A 249 -0.92 -22.34 8.67
C VAL A 249 0.17 -21.75 7.78
N GLU A 250 -0.01 -21.77 6.46
CA GLU A 250 0.93 -21.15 5.50
C GLU A 250 1.18 -19.65 5.81
N THR A 251 0.12 -18.94 6.17
CA THR A 251 0.19 -17.51 6.49
C THR A 251 0.92 -17.26 7.80
N VAL A 252 0.64 -18.06 8.83
CA VAL A 252 1.29 -17.96 10.13
C VAL A 252 2.78 -18.31 10.05
N MET A 253 3.14 -19.30 9.24
CA MET A 253 4.53 -19.73 9.03
C MET A 253 5.31 -18.86 8.03
N CYS A 254 4.68 -17.84 7.44
CA CYS A 254 5.36 -16.96 6.47
C CYS A 254 6.59 -16.28 7.09
N LYS A 255 7.73 -16.31 6.39
CA LYS A 255 9.00 -15.71 6.84
C LYS A 255 9.16 -14.24 6.45
N ASN A 256 8.24 -13.69 5.66
CA ASN A 256 8.31 -12.30 5.22
C ASN A 256 8.00 -11.35 6.37
N ASP A 257 8.61 -10.17 6.39
CA ASP A 257 8.34 -9.14 7.40
C ASP A 257 6.99 -8.45 7.20
N LYS A 258 6.45 -8.51 5.98
CA LYS A 258 5.17 -7.91 5.60
C LYS A 258 4.35 -8.85 4.71
N ILE A 259 3.03 -8.79 4.85
CA ILE A 259 2.08 -9.57 4.07
C ILE A 259 1.04 -8.61 3.46
N LEU A 260 0.76 -8.79 2.17
CA LEU A 260 -0.26 -8.02 1.46
C LEU A 260 -1.64 -8.64 1.68
N ILE A 261 -2.54 -7.89 2.32
CA ILE A 261 -3.94 -8.29 2.55
C ILE A 261 -4.85 -7.18 2.05
N ALA A 262 -5.85 -7.52 1.22
CA ALA A 262 -6.81 -6.55 0.67
C ALA A 262 -6.13 -5.27 0.12
N SER A 263 -5.08 -5.45 -0.69
CA SER A 263 -4.27 -4.38 -1.30
C SER A 263 -3.47 -3.50 -0.34
N ASN A 264 -3.37 -3.87 0.95
CA ASN A 264 -2.59 -3.13 1.95
C ASN A 264 -1.48 -4.02 2.53
N TRP A 265 -0.29 -3.44 2.74
CA TRP A 265 0.83 -4.14 3.36
C TRP A 265 0.74 -4.03 4.88
N TYR A 266 0.63 -5.17 5.55
CA TYR A 266 0.64 -5.25 7.01
C TYR A 266 1.93 -5.88 7.52
N PRO A 267 2.44 -5.50 8.71
CA PRO A 267 3.48 -6.24 9.38
C PRO A 267 3.06 -7.70 9.55
N ALA A 268 3.92 -8.65 9.22
CA ALA A 268 3.59 -10.07 9.30
C ALA A 268 3.19 -10.46 10.72
N SER A 269 3.85 -9.91 11.75
CA SER A 269 3.49 -10.13 13.16
C SER A 269 2.02 -9.83 13.47
N LEU A 270 1.46 -8.74 12.90
CA LEU A 270 0.05 -8.38 13.06
C LEU A 270 -0.87 -9.38 12.35
N VAL A 271 -0.52 -9.76 11.12
CA VAL A 271 -1.30 -10.72 10.33
C VAL A 271 -1.31 -12.08 11.03
N LYS A 272 -0.14 -12.58 11.46
CA LYS A 272 -0.02 -13.83 12.22
C LYS A 272 -0.88 -13.79 13.49
N LYS A 273 -0.79 -12.71 14.27
CA LYS A 273 -1.63 -12.53 15.46
C LYS A 273 -3.11 -12.62 15.13
N LYS A 274 -3.58 -11.93 14.09
CA LYS A 274 -5.00 -11.98 13.68
C LYS A 274 -5.44 -13.38 13.24
N PHE A 275 -4.61 -14.08 12.46
CA PHE A 275 -4.92 -15.43 11.98
C PHE A 275 -4.95 -16.45 13.12
N LEU A 276 -4.05 -16.33 14.10
CA LEU A 276 -4.06 -17.15 15.32
C LEU A 276 -5.19 -16.78 16.31
N MET A 277 -5.97 -15.74 16.04
CA MET A 277 -7.16 -15.38 16.83
C MET A 277 -8.47 -15.81 16.16
N LEU A 278 -8.40 -16.50 15.02
CA LEU A 278 -9.59 -17.04 14.35
C LEU A 278 -10.19 -18.16 15.19
N THR A 279 -11.51 -18.23 15.20
CA THR A 279 -12.31 -19.18 15.99
C THR A 279 -13.35 -19.82 15.08
N TYR A 280 -14.07 -20.82 15.58
CA TYR A 280 -15.20 -21.47 14.91
C TYR A 280 -16.10 -20.47 14.15
N SER A 281 -16.63 -19.47 14.84
CA SER A 281 -17.57 -18.49 14.25
C SER A 281 -16.95 -17.70 13.11
N HIS A 282 -15.64 -17.44 13.14
CA HIS A 282 -14.96 -16.75 12.04
C HIS A 282 -14.84 -17.65 10.80
N ILE A 283 -14.63 -18.95 10.99
CA ILE A 283 -14.58 -19.91 9.87
C ILE A 283 -15.98 -20.09 9.29
N GLU A 284 -17.00 -20.24 10.12
CA GLU A 284 -18.41 -20.29 9.70
C GLU A 284 -18.79 -19.04 8.88
N TYR A 285 -18.42 -17.86 9.36
CA TYR A 285 -18.59 -16.61 8.64
C TYR A 285 -17.91 -16.60 7.26
N VAL A 286 -16.67 -17.10 7.18
CA VAL A 286 -15.93 -17.18 5.91
C VAL A 286 -16.61 -18.13 4.93
N LEU A 287 -17.05 -19.31 5.40
CA LEU A 287 -17.79 -20.28 4.59
C LEU A 287 -19.11 -19.67 4.07
N HIS A 288 -19.85 -18.96 4.93
CA HIS A 288 -21.06 -18.25 4.53
C HIS A 288 -20.78 -17.17 3.47
N CYS A 289 -19.69 -16.41 3.63
CA CYS A 289 -19.27 -15.42 2.63
C CYS A 289 -18.85 -16.05 1.30
N MET A 290 -18.40 -17.32 1.30
CA MET A 290 -18.05 -18.03 0.07
C MET A 290 -19.30 -18.54 -0.64
N SER A 291 -20.21 -19.19 0.08
CA SER A 291 -21.43 -19.76 -0.49
C SER A 291 -22.41 -18.67 -0.97
N GLY A 292 -22.48 -17.54 -0.27
CA GLY A 292 -23.34 -16.40 -0.63
C GLY A 292 -22.79 -15.51 -1.75
N ASN A 293 -21.54 -15.71 -2.20
CA ASN A 293 -20.95 -14.83 -3.20
C ASN A 293 -21.43 -15.17 -4.62
N THR A 294 -22.20 -14.25 -5.21
CA THR A 294 -22.72 -14.38 -6.58
C THR A 294 -21.74 -13.90 -7.66
N THR A 295 -20.64 -13.25 -7.27
CA THR A 295 -19.63 -12.72 -8.20
C THR A 295 -18.48 -13.67 -8.41
N LYS A 296 -17.96 -13.74 -9.64
CA LYS A 296 -16.82 -14.62 -9.97
C LYS A 296 -15.55 -14.13 -9.28
N VAL A 297 -15.07 -14.91 -8.31
CA VAL A 297 -13.79 -14.67 -7.64
C VAL A 297 -12.63 -15.00 -8.61
N LYS A 298 -11.91 -13.97 -9.08
CA LYS A 298 -10.77 -14.13 -10.00
C LYS A 298 -9.52 -14.74 -9.33
N ASN A 299 -9.34 -14.50 -8.02
CA ASN A 299 -8.22 -15.03 -7.24
C ASN A 299 -8.71 -15.46 -5.85
N ILE A 300 -8.97 -16.77 -5.71
CA ILE A 300 -9.58 -17.34 -4.51
C ILE A 300 -8.69 -17.20 -3.26
N LYS A 301 -7.38 -17.36 -3.41
CA LYS A 301 -6.43 -17.23 -2.29
C LYS A 301 -6.43 -15.81 -1.71
N LYS A 302 -6.37 -14.79 -2.58
CA LYS A 302 -6.43 -13.38 -2.14
C LYS A 302 -7.77 -13.03 -1.49
N TYR A 303 -8.87 -13.58 -2.01
CA TYR A 303 -10.19 -13.42 -1.42
C TYR A 303 -10.23 -14.01 0.00
N LEU A 304 -9.86 -15.29 0.14
CA LEU A 304 -9.83 -15.97 1.42
C LEU A 304 -8.94 -15.27 2.45
N LEU A 305 -7.72 -14.87 2.08
CA LEU A 305 -6.82 -14.14 2.96
C LEU A 305 -7.43 -12.82 3.46
N ALA A 306 -8.12 -12.09 2.58
CA ALA A 306 -8.80 -10.85 2.95
C ALA A 306 -9.99 -11.11 3.87
N THR A 307 -10.82 -12.11 3.57
CA THR A 307 -11.99 -12.46 4.39
C THR A 307 -11.57 -12.94 5.77
N LEU A 308 -10.60 -13.86 5.86
CA LEU A 308 -10.06 -14.37 7.12
C LEU A 308 -9.45 -13.26 7.98
N PHE A 309 -8.62 -12.40 7.39
CA PHE A 309 -7.99 -11.29 8.14
C PHE A 309 -9.00 -10.28 8.69
N ASN A 310 -10.10 -10.05 7.97
CA ASN A 310 -11.13 -9.09 8.34
C ASN A 310 -12.22 -9.70 9.22
N ALA A 311 -12.40 -11.03 9.23
CA ALA A 311 -13.48 -11.69 9.95
C ALA A 311 -13.63 -11.24 11.41
N PRO A 312 -12.56 -11.15 12.24
CA PRO A 312 -12.70 -10.67 13.63
C PRO A 312 -13.16 -9.22 13.77
N SER A 313 -13.02 -8.41 12.71
CA SER A 313 -13.40 -6.99 12.70
C SER A 313 -14.76 -6.74 12.04
N THR A 314 -15.21 -7.61 11.13
CA THR A 314 -16.40 -7.34 10.29
C THR A 314 -17.56 -8.30 10.51
N MET A 315 -17.34 -9.48 11.09
CA MET A 315 -18.35 -10.54 11.22
C MET A 315 -19.64 -10.07 11.92
N ASN A 316 -19.52 -9.39 13.07
CA ASN A 316 -20.70 -8.92 13.82
C ASN A 316 -21.51 -7.89 13.03
N GLY A 317 -20.84 -6.96 12.36
CA GLY A 317 -21.50 -5.95 11.52
C GLY A 317 -22.19 -6.58 10.31
N TYR A 318 -21.60 -7.62 9.73
CA TYR A 318 -22.19 -8.38 8.63
C TYR A 318 -23.50 -9.05 9.05
N TYR A 319 -23.50 -9.87 10.12
CA TYR A 319 -24.71 -10.56 10.55
C TYR A 319 -25.80 -9.59 11.01
N GLN A 320 -25.44 -8.47 11.64
CA GLN A 320 -26.42 -7.44 11.99
C GLN A 320 -27.07 -6.82 10.74
N ALA A 321 -26.29 -6.59 9.67
CA ALA A 321 -26.82 -6.07 8.42
C ALA A 321 -27.76 -7.06 7.72
N GLU A 322 -27.40 -8.35 7.68
CA GLU A 322 -28.24 -9.42 7.12
C GLU A 322 -29.57 -9.55 7.89
N VAL A 323 -29.53 -9.56 9.22
CA VAL A 323 -30.73 -9.59 10.07
C VAL A 323 -31.63 -8.37 9.80
N ASN A 324 -31.06 -7.18 9.68
CA ASN A 324 -31.83 -5.96 9.40
C ASN A 324 -32.46 -5.99 8.00
N HIS A 325 -31.79 -6.60 7.02
CA HIS A 325 -32.29 -6.74 5.66
C HIS A 325 -33.46 -7.74 5.59
N ASP A 326 -33.30 -8.91 6.19
CA ASP A 326 -34.27 -10.00 6.09
C ASP A 326 -35.45 -9.86 7.08
N MET A 327 -35.20 -9.18 8.21
CA MET A 327 -36.18 -8.96 9.27
C MET A 327 -36.24 -7.48 9.67
N PRO A 328 -36.71 -6.57 8.79
CA PRO A 328 -36.71 -5.13 9.05
C PRO A 328 -37.56 -4.71 10.26
N GLY A 329 -38.50 -5.55 10.72
CA GLY A 329 -39.29 -5.31 11.93
C GLY A 329 -38.54 -5.61 13.25
N LEU A 330 -37.38 -6.25 13.19
CA LEU A 330 -36.49 -6.51 14.33
C LEU A 330 -35.26 -5.59 14.34
N ALA A 331 -35.09 -4.77 13.30
CA ALA A 331 -34.05 -3.76 13.24
C ALA A 331 -34.26 -2.75 14.39
N ARG A 332 -33.26 -2.65 15.27
CA ARG A 332 -33.26 -1.73 16.42
C ARG A 332 -32.45 -0.48 16.12
#